data_AF-A0A6M1NN28-F1
#
_entry.id   AF-A0A6M1NN28-F1
#
_cell.length_a   1.000
_cell.length_b   1.000
_cell.length_c   1.000
_cell.angle_alpha   90.00
_cell.angle_beta   90.00
_cell.angle_gamma   90.00
#
_symmetry.space_group_name_H-M   'P 1'
#
loop_
_entity.id
_entity.type
_entity.pdbx_description
1 polymer ?
#
loop_
_entity_poly.entity_id
_entity_poly.type
_entity_poly.pdbx_seq_one_letter_code
_entity_poly.pdbx_strand_id
1 'polypeptide(L)'
;MLLICMLLATSCKKDAPDFPAGSSEAVNGWIHDQMEQYYYWSSALPPAANYNHSPKDFFQSLLVKEDRFSSMMLSGKTDTYGTTLLNTFGFDLFSLK
;
A
#
# COMPACT_ATOMS: atom_id res chain seq x y z
N MET A 1 19.31 19.64 32.37
CA MET A 1 18.65 20.11 31.14
C MET A 1 19.48 19.91 29.86
N LEU A 2 20.54 19.07 29.86
CA LEU A 2 21.34 18.77 28.65
C LEU A 2 21.31 17.29 28.23
N LEU A 3 20.74 16.41 29.08
CA LEU A 3 20.78 14.96 28.90
C LEU A 3 19.62 14.41 28.07
N ILE A 4 18.59 15.21 27.81
CA ILE A 4 17.39 14.80 27.06
C ILE A 4 17.63 14.89 25.53
N CYS A 5 18.53 15.76 25.05
CA CYS A 5 18.77 15.94 23.62
C CYS A 5 19.48 14.76 22.93
N MET A 6 20.24 13.92 23.66
CA MET A 6 21.00 12.83 23.04
C MET A 6 20.15 11.62 22.62
N LEU A 7 18.92 11.51 23.14
CA LEU A 7 18.02 10.39 22.84
C LEU A 7 17.26 10.54 21.51
N LEU A 8 17.37 11.68 20.82
CA LEU A 8 16.67 11.94 19.55
C LEU A 8 17.50 11.56 18.31
N ALA A 9 18.77 11.17 18.48
CA ALA A 9 19.69 10.97 17.36
C ALA A 9 19.64 9.55 16.72
N THR A 10 18.78 8.64 17.19
CA THR A 10 18.72 7.26 16.67
C THR A 10 17.73 7.06 15.52
N SER A 11 17.07 8.10 15.01
CA SER A 11 16.15 7.97 13.88
C SER A 11 16.88 8.01 12.52
N CYS A 12 17.92 7.20 12.36
CA CYS A 12 18.52 6.96 11.05
C CYS A 12 17.70 5.84 10.38
N LYS A 13 16.68 6.21 9.61
CA LYS A 13 16.02 5.25 8.73
C LYS A 13 16.99 4.95 7.60
N LYS A 14 17.23 3.65 7.35
CA LYS A 14 18.04 3.20 6.22
C LYS A 14 17.45 3.79 4.93
N ASP A 15 18.29 4.39 4.10
CA ASP A 15 17.86 4.94 2.82
C ASP A 15 17.13 3.85 2.02
N ALA A 16 15.96 4.19 1.49
CA ALA A 16 15.19 3.28 0.65
C ALA A 16 16.03 2.89 -0.58
N PRO A 17 15.88 1.66 -1.09
CA PRO A 17 16.54 1.27 -2.34
C PRO A 17 16.14 2.25 -3.46
N ASP A 18 17.11 2.71 -4.25
CA ASP A 18 16.86 3.58 -5.39
C ASP A 18 16.24 2.76 -6.53
N PHE A 19 14.91 2.80 -6.61
CA PHE A 19 14.15 2.11 -7.65
C PHE A 19 13.87 3.07 -8.81
N PRO A 20 13.95 2.61 -10.07
CA PRO A 20 13.61 3.45 -11.22
C PRO A 20 12.19 4.02 -11.10
N ALA A 21 12.02 5.31 -11.40
CA ALA A 21 10.70 5.95 -11.34
C ALA A 21 9.68 5.21 -12.24
N GLY A 22 8.52 4.87 -11.67
CA GLY A 22 7.47 4.13 -12.36
C GLY A 22 7.68 2.62 -12.45
N SER A 23 8.76 2.09 -11.88
CA SER A 23 8.95 0.64 -11.71
C SER A 23 7.96 0.05 -10.70
N SER A 24 7.75 -1.27 -10.75
CA SER A 24 6.86 -1.95 -9.79
C SER A 24 7.44 -1.87 -8.37
N GLU A 25 8.76 -1.91 -8.28
CA GLU A 25 9.54 -1.84 -7.05
C GLU A 25 9.37 -0.47 -6.38
N ALA A 26 9.42 0.63 -7.15
CA ALA A 26 9.15 1.97 -6.65
C ALA A 26 7.71 2.10 -6.11
N VAL A 27 6.74 1.53 -6.82
CA VAL A 27 5.33 1.50 -6.38
C VAL A 27 5.18 0.65 -5.11
N ASN A 28 5.86 -0.49 -5.03
CA ASN A 28 5.84 -1.37 -3.87
C ASN A 28 6.49 -0.73 -2.64
N GLY A 29 7.58 0.02 -2.83
CA GLY A 29 8.17 0.86 -1.79
C GLY A 29 7.14 1.85 -1.23
N TRP A 30 6.47 2.58 -2.12
CA TRP A 30 5.41 3.51 -1.72
C TRP A 30 4.24 2.80 -1.01
N ILE A 31 3.78 1.64 -1.51
CA ILE A 31 2.72 0.86 -0.86
C ILE A 31 3.11 0.51 0.57
N HIS A 32 4.32 -0.01 0.78
CA HIS A 32 4.80 -0.39 2.10
C HIS A 32 4.81 0.80 3.06
N ASP A 33 5.34 1.95 2.64
CA ASP A 33 5.41 3.16 3.47
C ASP A 33 4.00 3.66 3.85
N GLN A 34 3.03 3.60 2.93
CA GLN A 34 1.64 3.94 3.23
C GLN A 34 0.99 2.94 4.19
N MET A 35 1.31 1.65 4.05
CA MET A 35 0.80 0.59 4.91
C MET A 35 1.35 0.72 6.34
N GLU A 36 2.63 1.05 6.52
CA GLU A 36 3.16 1.33 7.85
C GLU A 36 2.44 2.50 8.53
N GLN A 37 2.13 3.55 7.77
CA GLN A 37 1.61 4.80 8.34
C GLN A 37 0.09 4.79 8.55
N TYR A 38 -0.68 4.22 7.63
CA TYR A 38 -2.14 4.40 7.57
C TYR A 38 -2.93 3.12 7.74
N TYR A 39 -2.28 1.95 7.69
CA TYR A 39 -2.99 0.69 7.84
C TYR A 39 -3.51 0.51 9.26
N TYR A 40 -4.77 0.10 9.38
CA TYR A 40 -5.37 -0.16 10.69
C TYR A 40 -4.62 -1.26 11.46
N TRP A 41 -4.13 -2.30 10.77
CA TRP A 41 -3.33 -3.38 11.35
C TRP A 41 -1.83 -3.20 11.12
N SER A 42 -1.33 -1.96 11.07
CA SER A 42 0.11 -1.68 10.86
C SER A 42 1.03 -2.37 11.87
N SER A 43 0.56 -2.62 13.09
CA SER A 43 1.32 -3.35 14.12
C SER A 43 1.53 -4.85 13.82
N ALA A 44 0.72 -5.42 12.93
CA ALA A 44 0.80 -6.81 12.48
C ALA A 44 1.30 -6.92 11.03
N LEU A 45 1.82 -5.82 10.46
CA LEU A 45 2.31 -5.79 9.10
C LEU A 45 3.51 -6.77 8.96
N PRO A 46 3.45 -7.73 8.03
CA PRO A 46 4.58 -8.61 7.81
C PRO A 46 5.76 -7.81 7.24
N PRO A 47 7.02 -8.21 7.51
CA PRO A 47 8.17 -7.61 6.86
C PRO A 47 8.03 -7.71 5.34
N ALA A 48 8.28 -6.62 4.61
CA ALA A 48 8.24 -6.64 3.14
C ALA A 48 9.25 -7.66 2.59
N ALA A 49 8.72 -8.78 2.07
CA ALA A 49 9.54 -9.91 1.67
C ALA A 49 10.07 -9.81 0.24
N ASN A 50 9.34 -9.16 -0.69
CA ASN A 50 9.75 -9.08 -2.09
C ASN A 50 9.13 -7.90 -2.86
N TYR A 51 9.91 -6.85 -3.12
CA TYR A 51 9.49 -5.68 -3.90
C TYR A 51 9.37 -5.94 -5.42
N ASN A 52 9.76 -7.12 -5.93
CA ASN A 52 9.68 -7.44 -7.36
C ASN A 52 8.32 -7.99 -7.80
N HIS A 53 7.37 -8.15 -6.88
CA HIS A 53 6.02 -8.59 -7.20
C HIS A 53 5.25 -7.49 -7.96
N SER A 54 4.17 -7.87 -8.64
CA SER A 54 3.23 -6.87 -9.14
C SER A 54 2.68 -6.05 -7.96
N PRO A 55 2.35 -4.76 -8.13
CA PRO A 55 1.80 -3.94 -7.04
C PRO A 55 0.58 -4.55 -6.35
N LYS A 56 -0.25 -5.25 -7.12
CA LYS A 56 -1.43 -5.95 -6.61
C LYS A 56 -1.06 -7.10 -5.68
N ASP A 57 -0.15 -7.95 -6.12
CA ASP A 57 0.26 -9.12 -5.35
C ASP A 57 1.08 -8.70 -4.12
N PHE A 58 1.90 -7.64 -4.25
CA PHE A 58 2.63 -7.05 -3.15
C PHE A 58 1.69 -6.52 -2.07
N PHE A 59 0.71 -5.68 -2.42
CA PHE A 59 -0.30 -5.17 -1.49
C PHE A 59 -1.06 -6.32 -0.80
N GLN A 60 -1.51 -7.32 -1.55
CA GLN A 60 -2.22 -8.47 -0.98
C GLN A 60 -1.36 -9.28 -0.01
N SER A 61 -0.05 -9.35 -0.23
CA SER A 61 0.88 -10.05 0.67
C SER A 61 1.07 -9.35 2.02
N LEU A 62 0.72 -8.06 2.12
CA LEU A 62 0.82 -7.27 3.35
C LEU A 62 -0.43 -7.36 4.24
N LEU A 63 -1.58 -7.76 3.68
CA LEU A 63 -2.84 -7.77 4.41
C LEU A 63 -2.88 -8.91 5.43
N VAL A 64 -3.40 -8.61 6.61
CA VAL A 64 -3.74 -9.66 7.59
C VAL A 64 -4.96 -10.46 7.09
N LYS A 65 -5.07 -11.72 7.49
CA LYS A 65 -6.12 -12.63 7.01
C LYS A 65 -7.54 -12.14 7.31
N GLU A 66 -7.70 -11.40 8.39
CA GLU A 66 -8.97 -10.86 8.87
C GLU A 66 -9.41 -9.60 8.09
N ASP A 67 -8.51 -9.01 7.31
CA ASP A 67 -8.78 -7.81 6.55
C ASP A 67 -9.56 -8.13 5.27
N ARG A 68 -10.82 -7.67 5.25
CA ARG A 68 -11.72 -7.79 4.10
C ARG A 68 -12.08 -6.43 3.50
N PHE A 69 -11.49 -5.35 4.02
CA PHE A 69 -11.91 -3.98 3.72
C PHE A 69 -10.87 -3.22 2.92
N SER A 70 -9.59 -3.53 3.10
CA SER A 70 -8.54 -2.81 2.40
C SER A 70 -8.46 -3.22 0.93
N SER A 71 -8.40 -2.21 0.06
CA SER A 71 -8.28 -2.38 -1.38
C SER A 71 -7.34 -1.33 -1.94
N MET A 72 -6.59 -1.67 -2.98
CA MET A 72 -5.76 -0.72 -3.70
C MET A 72 -6.36 -0.39 -5.07
N MET A 73 -6.15 0.84 -5.52
CA MET A 73 -6.45 1.29 -6.89
C MET A 73 -5.21 1.96 -7.45
N LEU A 74 -4.79 1.55 -8.64
CA LEU A 74 -3.61 2.11 -9.31
C LEU A 74 -4.07 2.94 -10.51
N SER A 75 -3.70 4.21 -10.51
CA SER A 75 -4.05 5.13 -11.60
C SER A 75 -3.53 4.62 -12.95
N GLY A 76 -4.38 4.65 -13.98
CA GLY A 76 -4.05 4.13 -15.31
C GLY A 76 -4.06 2.61 -15.44
N LYS A 77 -4.45 1.86 -14.39
CA LYS A 77 -4.54 0.39 -14.37
C LYS A 77 -5.97 -0.04 -14.05
N THR A 78 -6.76 -0.25 -15.11
CA THR A 78 -8.19 -0.57 -15.03
C THR A 78 -8.50 -1.89 -14.33
N ASP A 79 -7.54 -2.82 -14.33
CA ASP A 79 -7.59 -4.12 -13.64
C ASP A 79 -7.65 -4.00 -12.11
N THR A 80 -7.33 -2.83 -11.55
CA THR A 80 -7.42 -2.56 -10.10
C THR A 80 -8.77 -2.01 -9.65
N TYR A 81 -9.59 -1.48 -10.57
CA TYR A 81 -10.89 -0.87 -10.24
C TYR A 81 -12.03 -1.89 -10.13
N GLY A 82 -11.83 -3.12 -10.59
CA GLY A 82 -12.87 -4.15 -10.63
C GLY A 82 -13.87 -3.94 -11.77
N THR A 83 -14.37 -5.03 -12.34
CA THR A 83 -15.27 -5.03 -13.51
C THR A 83 -16.74 -4.90 -13.06
N THR A 84 -17.18 -3.66 -12.84
CA THR A 84 -18.59 -3.33 -12.56
C THR A 84 -19.21 -2.59 -13.75
N LEU A 85 -20.55 -2.49 -13.81
CA LEU A 85 -21.23 -1.66 -14.82
C LEU A 85 -20.77 -0.22 -14.75
N LEU A 86 -20.57 0.29 -13.53
CA LEU A 86 -20.08 1.65 -13.29
C LEU A 86 -18.67 1.85 -13.87
N ASN A 87 -17.74 0.94 -13.56
CA ASN A 87 -16.34 1.09 -13.99
C ASN A 87 -16.12 0.75 -15.47
N THR A 88 -17.05 0.01 -16.09
CA THR A 88 -16.94 -0.41 -17.50
C THR A 88 -17.70 0.52 -18.43
N PHE A 89 -18.90 0.96 -18.04
CA PHE A 89 -19.84 1.68 -18.91
C PHE A 89 -20.32 3.03 -18.34
N GLY A 90 -19.97 3.36 -17.09
CA GLY A 90 -20.30 4.66 -16.48
C GLY A 90 -21.73 4.77 -15.93
N PHE A 91 -22.44 3.66 -15.71
CA PHE A 91 -23.76 3.67 -15.09
C PHE A 91 -23.93 2.53 -14.08
N ASP A 92 -24.83 2.71 -13.12
CA ASP A 92 -25.22 1.69 -12.16
C ASP A 92 -26.74 1.50 -12.15
N LEU A 93 -27.20 0.29 -11.82
CA LEU A 93 -28.61 -0.08 -11.81
C LEU A 93 -29.07 -0.27 -10.37
N PHE A 94 -30.02 0.56 -9.94
CA PHE A 94 -30.74 0.36 -8.68
C PHE A 94 -32.20 0.05 -8.97
N SER A 95 -32.77 -0.87 -8.21
CA SER A 95 -34.20 -1.19 -8.26
C SER A 95 -34.88 -0.65 -7.01
N LEU A 96 -35.97 0.08 -7.20
CA LEU A 96 -36.85 0.49 -6.12
C LEU A 96 -37.93 -0.59 -5.96
N LYS A 97 -38.08 -1.10 -4.75
CA LYS A 97 -39.10 -2.09 -4.38
C LYS A 97 -40.27 -1.41 -3.70
#